data_AF-A0A1I5WM79-F1
#
_entry.id   AF-A0A1I5WM79-F1
#
_cell.length_a   1.000
_cell.length_b   1.000
_cell.length_c   1.000
_cell.angle_alpha   90.00
_cell.angle_beta   90.00
_cell.angle_gamma   90.00
#
_symmetry.space_group_name_H-M   'P 1'
#
loop_
_entity.id
_entity.type
_entity.pdbx_description
1 polymer ?
#
loop_
_entity_poly.entity_id
_entity_poly.type
_entity_poly.pdbx_seq_one_letter_code
_entity_poly.pdbx_strand_id
1 'polypeptide(L)'
;MKDSFTAKGYNLIFQEYFFRSNQKVFHMKPLFKTLLAVFTAIIIIISCQRIDDTEYFLSKVQADFPNKVGNQWTYLVKDNIQNIEAEVTVSIVGKTTIPTGEQATIWKYVYFNRIDTNYVVQLKDTIKVYEKYFLRNPNSTTYRGVLKKYYLYPLKLNNTWGSTLKNEIPTKVIEQKSITVKSGTYDKAFHLQTTGTACCNYSLSEDAWLTPGVGLLKLDRLEKKPAVSDDSSWELINCKLKEQ
;
A
#
# COMPACT_ATOMS: atom_id res chain seq x y z
N MET A 1 35.52 -42.08 -34.22
CA MET A 1 35.13 -42.69 -32.93
C MET A 1 33.62 -42.88 -33.01
N LYS A 2 33.03 -44.04 -33.36
CA LYS A 2 33.21 -45.40 -32.82
C LYS A 2 33.15 -45.33 -31.29
N ASP A 3 32.12 -45.80 -30.58
CA ASP A 3 31.48 -47.11 -30.71
C ASP A 3 30.01 -47.17 -30.26
N SER A 4 29.30 -48.08 -30.92
CA SER A 4 28.03 -48.70 -30.56
C SER A 4 28.24 -49.82 -29.53
N PHE A 5 27.31 -49.99 -28.58
CA PHE A 5 27.17 -51.23 -27.82
C PHE A 5 25.71 -51.75 -27.88
N THR A 6 25.61 -52.97 -28.38
CA THR A 6 24.42 -53.83 -28.50
C THR A 6 24.54 -55.02 -27.53
N ALA A 7 23.45 -55.81 -27.45
CA ALA A 7 23.27 -57.14 -26.83
C ALA A 7 22.82 -57.12 -25.36
N LYS A 8 21.93 -57.97 -24.83
CA LYS A 8 21.17 -59.20 -25.20
C LYS A 8 20.03 -59.24 -24.13
N GLY A 9 18.80 -59.70 -24.32
CA GLY A 9 18.36 -60.93 -24.97
C GLY A 9 18.37 -62.12 -23.98
N TYR A 10 17.37 -62.24 -23.09
CA TYR A 10 16.99 -63.53 -22.46
C TYR A 10 15.48 -63.58 -22.16
N ASN A 11 14.79 -64.43 -22.93
CA ASN A 11 13.50 -65.04 -22.59
C ASN A 11 13.79 -66.25 -21.68
N LEU A 12 13.00 -66.43 -20.62
CA LEU A 12 12.81 -67.74 -19.99
C LEU A 12 11.42 -67.80 -19.35
N ILE A 13 10.76 -68.92 -19.62
CA ILE A 13 9.36 -69.28 -19.40
C ILE A 13 9.24 -70.04 -18.07
N PHE A 14 8.01 -70.16 -17.54
CA PHE A 14 7.52 -71.06 -16.47
C PHE A 14 7.79 -70.57 -15.02
N GLN A 15 6.90 -70.64 -14.03
CA GLN A 15 5.73 -71.49 -13.82
C GLN A 15 4.60 -70.73 -13.11
N GLU A 16 3.38 -71.19 -13.36
CA GLU A 16 2.20 -71.01 -12.53
C GLU A 16 2.43 -71.55 -11.12
N TYR A 17 2.09 -70.77 -10.09
CA TYR A 17 1.71 -71.30 -8.79
C TYR A 17 0.44 -70.62 -8.29
N PHE A 18 -0.61 -71.45 -8.29
CA PHE A 18 -1.89 -71.27 -7.65
C PHE A 18 -1.73 -70.83 -6.18
N PHE A 19 -2.20 -69.64 -5.83
CA PHE A 19 -2.65 -69.33 -4.48
C PHE A 19 -4.16 -69.05 -4.50
N ARG A 20 -4.94 -70.11 -4.27
CA ARG A 20 -6.32 -69.99 -3.80
C ARG A 20 -6.28 -69.41 -2.39
N SER A 21 -6.58 -68.12 -2.25
CA SER A 21 -7.11 -67.59 -1.00
C SER A 21 -8.57 -67.20 -1.22
N ASN A 22 -9.45 -67.80 -0.42
CA ASN A 22 -10.87 -67.53 -0.40
C ASN A 22 -11.11 -66.10 0.08
N GLN A 23 -11.08 -65.11 -0.83
CA GLN A 23 -11.72 -63.83 -0.55
C GLN A 23 -13.24 -64.04 -0.61
N LYS A 24 -13.87 -64.08 0.56
CA LYS A 24 -15.28 -63.72 0.66
C LYS A 24 -15.39 -62.29 0.14
N VAL A 25 -15.84 -62.15 -1.10
CA VAL A 25 -16.19 -60.87 -1.70
C VAL A 25 -17.41 -60.37 -0.94
N PHE A 26 -17.18 -59.67 0.16
CA PHE A 26 -18.20 -58.81 0.74
C PHE A 26 -18.56 -57.81 -0.36
N HIS A 27 -19.83 -57.83 -0.78
CA HIS A 27 -20.39 -56.87 -1.71
C HIS A 27 -20.46 -55.48 -1.04
N MET A 28 -19.30 -54.86 -0.82
CA MET A 28 -19.14 -53.48 -0.33
C MET A 28 -19.29 -52.44 -1.46
N LYS A 29 -19.86 -52.84 -2.61
CA LYS A 29 -19.96 -52.03 -3.82
C LYS A 29 -20.91 -50.82 -3.72
N PRO A 30 -22.00 -50.80 -2.91
CA PRO A 30 -22.80 -49.59 -2.79
C PRO A 30 -22.24 -48.62 -1.75
N LEU A 31 -21.71 -49.13 -0.62
CA LEU A 31 -21.30 -48.32 0.53
C LEU A 31 -20.05 -47.47 0.25
N PHE A 32 -19.08 -48.02 -0.49
CA PHE A 32 -17.86 -47.30 -0.89
C PHE A 32 -18.15 -46.17 -1.90
N LYS A 33 -19.15 -46.34 -2.78
CA LYS A 33 -19.55 -45.32 -3.75
C LYS A 33 -20.23 -44.13 -3.07
N THR A 34 -21.08 -44.37 -2.08
CA THR A 34 -21.68 -43.31 -1.26
C THR A 34 -20.63 -42.57 -0.43
N LEU A 35 -19.68 -43.27 0.18
CA LEU A 35 -18.61 -42.63 0.95
C LEU A 35 -17.71 -41.75 0.08
N LEU A 36 -17.36 -42.22 -1.12
CA LEU A 36 -16.54 -41.44 -2.06
C LEU A 36 -17.26 -40.19 -2.56
N ALA A 37 -18.57 -40.27 -2.83
CA ALA A 37 -19.39 -39.14 -3.26
C ALA A 37 -19.55 -38.08 -2.15
N VAL A 38 -19.73 -38.51 -0.90
CA VAL A 38 -19.78 -37.61 0.26
C VAL A 38 -18.43 -36.94 0.50
N PHE A 39 -17.33 -37.69 0.37
CA PHE A 39 -15.98 -37.14 0.54
C PHE A 39 -15.63 -36.11 -0.55
N THR A 40 -16.03 -36.35 -1.81
CA THR A 40 -15.87 -35.36 -2.89
C THR A 40 -16.75 -34.14 -2.69
N ALA A 41 -17.99 -34.30 -2.22
CA ALA A 41 -18.85 -33.16 -1.89
C ALA A 41 -18.28 -32.30 -0.75
N ILE A 42 -17.71 -32.92 0.29
CA ILE A 42 -17.05 -32.20 1.40
C ILE A 42 -15.81 -31.44 0.90
N ILE A 43 -14.98 -32.03 0.04
CA ILE A 43 -13.81 -31.35 -0.53
C ILE A 43 -14.23 -30.14 -1.38
N ILE A 44 -15.32 -30.24 -2.14
CA ILE A 44 -15.85 -29.12 -2.94
C ILE A 44 -16.36 -27.99 -2.05
N ILE A 45 -17.03 -28.31 -0.93
CA ILE A 45 -17.52 -27.30 0.03
C ILE A 45 -16.35 -26.61 0.75
N ILE A 46 -15.30 -27.34 1.14
CA ILE A 46 -14.11 -26.77 1.78
C ILE A 46 -13.30 -25.92 0.79
N SER A 47 -13.23 -26.31 -0.49
CA SER A 47 -12.56 -25.53 -1.54
C SER A 47 -13.28 -24.22 -1.89
N CYS A 48 -14.54 -24.06 -1.51
CA CYS A 48 -15.30 -22.83 -1.69
C CYS A 48 -15.17 -21.84 -0.52
N GLN A 49 -14.52 -22.20 0.59
CA GLN A 49 -14.21 -21.27 1.67
C GLN A 49 -12.86 -20.57 1.46
N ARG A 50 -12.64 -20.07 0.25
CA ARG A 50 -11.55 -19.12 0.03
C ARG A 50 -12.02 -17.80 0.65
N ILE A 51 -11.61 -17.54 1.89
CA ILE A 51 -11.72 -16.21 2.50
C ILE A 51 -11.18 -15.23 1.45
N ASP A 52 -12.00 -14.24 1.09
CA ASP A 52 -11.66 -13.33 0.02
C ASP A 52 -10.51 -12.43 0.49
N ASP A 53 -9.27 -12.85 0.20
CA ASP A 53 -8.04 -12.15 0.56
C ASP A 53 -8.08 -10.66 0.16
N THR A 54 -8.91 -10.32 -0.84
CA THR A 54 -9.17 -8.97 -1.31
C THR A 54 -9.87 -8.11 -0.24
N GLU A 55 -10.89 -8.64 0.43
CA GLU A 55 -11.67 -7.88 1.42
C GLU A 55 -10.83 -7.58 2.66
N TYR A 56 -10.08 -8.58 3.14
CA TYR A 56 -9.13 -8.42 4.25
C TYR A 56 -8.00 -7.43 3.92
N PHE A 57 -7.49 -7.47 2.68
CA PHE A 57 -6.47 -6.53 2.24
C PHE A 57 -7.01 -5.08 2.23
N LEU A 58 -8.21 -4.87 1.69
CA LEU A 58 -8.84 -3.55 1.65
C LEU A 58 -9.14 -3.01 3.04
N SER A 59 -9.66 -3.85 3.95
CA SER A 59 -9.90 -3.45 5.34
C SER A 59 -8.59 -3.07 6.05
N LYS A 60 -7.50 -3.80 5.76
CA LYS A 60 -6.19 -3.48 6.30
C LYS A 60 -5.66 -2.13 5.80
N VAL A 61 -5.77 -1.82 4.50
CA VAL A 61 -5.32 -0.52 3.99
C VAL A 61 -6.15 0.63 4.58
N GLN A 62 -7.45 0.43 4.77
CA GLN A 62 -8.31 1.39 5.45
C GLN A 62 -7.93 1.59 6.92
N ALA A 63 -7.45 0.54 7.58
CA ALA A 63 -6.91 0.62 8.94
C ALA A 63 -5.51 1.29 8.97
N ASP A 64 -4.65 1.00 8.00
CA ASP A 64 -3.28 1.48 8.02
C ASP A 64 -3.16 2.97 7.64
N PHE A 65 -4.08 3.52 6.83
CA PHE A 65 -4.09 4.96 6.49
C PHE A 65 -5.28 5.70 7.13
N PRO A 66 -5.06 6.61 8.10
CA PRO A 66 -6.12 7.25 8.87
C PRO A 66 -6.86 8.33 8.09
N ASN A 67 -7.80 7.95 7.23
CA ASN A 67 -8.54 8.85 6.33
C ASN A 67 -10.02 9.08 6.72
N LYS A 68 -10.34 9.13 8.02
CA LYS A 68 -11.72 9.28 8.51
C LYS A 68 -12.03 10.75 8.84
N VAL A 69 -13.23 11.20 8.46
CA VAL A 69 -13.72 12.55 8.82
C VAL A 69 -13.71 12.69 10.35
N GLY A 70 -13.18 13.81 10.83
CA GLY A 70 -12.97 14.08 12.25
C GLY A 70 -11.58 13.70 12.78
N ASN A 71 -10.74 13.04 11.98
CA ASN A 71 -9.31 12.88 12.32
C ASN A 71 -8.61 14.24 12.28
N GLN A 72 -7.69 14.44 13.21
CA GLN A 72 -6.89 15.65 13.33
C GLN A 72 -5.46 15.34 13.77
N TRP A 73 -4.51 16.11 13.25
CA TRP A 73 -3.12 16.14 13.66
C TRP A 73 -2.71 17.58 13.91
N THR A 74 -1.81 17.78 14.86
CA THR A 74 -1.11 19.04 15.06
C THR A 74 0.37 18.77 14.92
N TYR A 75 1.04 19.55 14.07
CA TYR A 75 2.47 19.47 13.83
C TYR A 75 3.13 20.76 14.29
N LEU A 76 4.34 20.66 14.83
CA LEU A 76 5.25 21.79 14.90
C LEU A 76 6.00 21.87 13.57
N VAL A 77 5.92 23.01 12.90
CA VAL A 77 6.52 23.23 11.59
C VAL A 77 7.56 24.34 11.68
N LYS A 78 8.77 24.05 11.20
CA LYS A 78 9.82 25.04 10.95
C LYS A 78 9.93 25.25 9.45
N ASP A 79 9.99 26.49 8.99
CA ASP A 79 10.03 26.86 7.58
C ASP A 79 10.99 28.04 7.40
N ASN A 80 12.01 27.85 6.55
CA ASN A 80 13.06 28.84 6.33
C ASN A 80 12.62 30.04 5.47
N ILE A 81 11.63 29.87 4.58
CA ILE A 81 11.13 30.93 3.69
C ILE A 81 10.37 31.96 4.50
N GLN A 82 9.53 31.49 5.43
CA GLN A 82 8.75 32.35 6.30
C GLN A 82 9.50 32.71 7.59
N ASN A 83 10.65 32.06 7.84
CA ASN A 83 11.44 32.15 9.07
C ASN A 83 10.56 31.95 10.32
N ILE A 84 9.74 30.89 10.29
CA ILE A 84 8.78 30.58 11.36
C ILE A 84 9.10 29.27 12.03
N GLU A 85 8.64 29.18 13.28
CA GLU A 85 8.38 27.94 13.99
C GLU A 85 6.96 28.06 14.57
N ALA A 86 6.01 27.30 14.04
CA ALA A 86 4.60 27.44 14.40
C ALA A 86 3.85 26.11 14.31
N GLU A 87 2.72 26.04 15.02
CA GLU A 87 1.82 24.90 14.92
C GLU A 87 1.00 24.94 13.63
N VAL A 88 0.88 23.78 12.99
CA VAL A 88 -0.02 23.56 11.85
C VAL A 88 -1.01 22.46 12.22
N THR A 89 -2.29 22.80 12.18
CA THR A 89 -3.36 21.82 12.40
C THR A 89 -3.85 21.28 11.07
N VAL A 90 -3.86 19.95 10.94
CA VAL A 90 -4.41 19.23 9.79
C VAL A 90 -5.67 18.51 10.25
N SER A 91 -6.78 18.66 9.55
CA SER A 91 -8.05 18.00 9.92
C SER A 91 -8.80 17.49 8.70
N ILE A 92 -9.42 16.32 8.84
CA ILE A 92 -10.32 15.80 7.81
C ILE A 92 -11.72 16.32 8.09
N VAL A 93 -12.16 17.32 7.32
CA VAL A 93 -13.38 18.09 7.61
C VAL A 93 -14.61 17.61 6.86
N GLY A 94 -14.43 16.76 5.85
CA GLY A 94 -15.55 16.26 5.06
C GLY A 94 -15.13 15.33 3.93
N LYS A 95 -16.09 15.03 3.05
CA LYS A 95 -15.91 14.29 1.82
C LYS A 95 -16.47 15.10 0.65
N THR A 96 -15.91 14.90 -0.53
CA THR A 96 -16.39 15.51 -1.77
C THR A 96 -16.07 14.60 -2.95
N THR A 97 -16.77 14.80 -4.07
CA THR A 97 -16.32 14.33 -5.37
C THR A 97 -15.43 15.41 -5.99
N ILE A 98 -14.20 15.07 -6.37
CA ILE A 98 -13.29 16.02 -7.03
C ILE A 98 -13.58 16.09 -8.54
N PRO A 99 -13.09 17.11 -9.28
CA PRO A 99 -13.39 17.27 -10.72
C PRO A 99 -13.00 16.09 -11.62
N THR A 100 -12.13 15.18 -11.17
CA THR A 100 -11.82 13.92 -11.87
C THR A 100 -12.89 12.84 -11.70
N GLY A 101 -13.92 13.08 -10.89
CA GLY A 101 -14.99 12.14 -10.56
C GLY A 101 -14.68 11.21 -9.39
N GLU A 102 -13.45 11.25 -8.85
CA GLU A 102 -13.04 10.43 -7.71
C GLU A 102 -13.67 10.96 -6.40
N GLN A 103 -14.01 10.04 -5.48
CA GLN A 103 -14.39 10.41 -4.12
C GLN A 103 -13.16 10.69 -3.27
N ALA A 104 -13.14 11.84 -2.61
CA ALA A 104 -12.02 12.31 -1.80
C ALA A 104 -12.49 12.76 -0.42
N THR A 105 -11.59 12.69 0.56
CA THR A 105 -11.72 13.42 1.82
C THR A 105 -11.08 14.79 1.70
N ILE A 106 -11.61 15.75 2.45
CA ILE A 106 -11.13 17.15 2.45
C ILE A 106 -10.19 17.32 3.64
N TRP A 107 -8.91 17.46 3.36
CA TRP A 107 -7.86 17.71 4.35
C TRP A 107 -7.62 19.21 4.44
N LYS A 108 -8.06 19.82 5.54
CA LYS A 108 -7.87 21.25 5.83
C LYS A 108 -6.59 21.44 6.63
N TYR A 109 -5.75 22.36 6.17
CA TYR A 109 -4.52 22.76 6.85
C TYR A 109 -4.72 24.18 7.38
N VAL A 110 -4.50 24.39 8.67
CA VAL A 110 -4.55 25.69 9.32
C VAL A 110 -3.13 26.03 9.75
N TYR A 111 -2.52 26.95 9.00
CA TYR A 111 -1.23 27.56 9.31
C TYR A 111 -1.47 28.87 10.09
N PHE A 112 -0.41 29.44 10.68
CA PHE A 112 -0.49 30.68 11.46
C PHE A 112 -1.11 31.87 10.69
N ASN A 113 -0.93 31.94 9.37
CA ASN A 113 -1.37 33.06 8.53
C ASN A 113 -2.29 32.68 7.36
N ARG A 114 -2.59 31.39 7.16
CA ARG A 114 -3.37 30.93 6.02
C ARG A 114 -4.07 29.60 6.28
N ILE A 115 -5.12 29.35 5.51
CA ILE A 115 -5.79 28.06 5.45
C ILE A 115 -5.56 27.49 4.05
N ASP A 116 -5.15 26.23 3.99
CA ASP A 116 -5.01 25.48 2.75
C ASP A 116 -5.88 24.22 2.76
N THR A 117 -6.06 23.60 1.61
CA THR A 117 -6.89 22.41 1.45
C THR A 117 -6.27 21.46 0.44
N ASN A 118 -6.12 20.20 0.84
CA ASN A 118 -5.81 19.10 -0.07
C ASN A 118 -7.01 18.14 -0.16
N TYR A 119 -7.09 17.42 -1.26
CA TYR A 119 -8.05 16.35 -1.44
C TYR A 119 -7.33 15.00 -1.42
N VAL A 120 -7.80 14.07 -0.59
CA VAL A 120 -7.16 12.76 -0.45
C VAL A 120 -8.09 11.66 -0.96
N VAL A 121 -7.65 11.00 -2.03
CA VAL A 121 -8.33 9.86 -2.64
C VAL A 121 -7.63 8.59 -2.18
N GLN A 122 -8.40 7.62 -1.71
CA GLN A 122 -7.92 6.30 -1.35
C GLN A 122 -8.57 5.28 -2.29
N LEU A 123 -7.75 4.66 -3.13
CA LEU A 123 -8.18 3.65 -4.10
C LEU A 123 -7.35 2.38 -3.90
N LYS A 124 -7.98 1.36 -3.31
CA LYS A 124 -7.32 0.10 -2.95
C LYS A 124 -6.09 0.35 -2.06
N ASP A 125 -4.90 0.01 -2.54
CA ASP A 125 -3.60 0.19 -1.91
C ASP A 125 -3.01 1.60 -2.09
N THR A 126 -3.61 2.41 -2.95
CA THR A 126 -3.00 3.66 -3.38
C THR A 126 -3.71 4.85 -2.73
N ILE A 127 -2.93 5.68 -2.05
CA ILE A 127 -3.39 6.96 -1.50
C ILE A 127 -2.85 8.07 -2.39
N LYS A 128 -3.71 8.94 -2.90
CA LYS A 128 -3.32 10.12 -3.70
C LYS A 128 -3.73 11.38 -2.96
N VAL A 129 -2.81 12.33 -2.86
CA VAL A 129 -3.02 13.65 -2.28
C VAL A 129 -2.95 14.68 -3.40
N TYR A 130 -4.06 15.34 -3.68
CA TYR A 130 -4.18 16.40 -4.68
C TYR A 130 -4.17 17.77 -4.01
N GLU A 131 -3.60 18.75 -4.70
CA GLU A 131 -3.79 20.15 -4.34
C GLU A 131 -5.24 20.60 -4.53
N LYS A 132 -5.59 21.76 -3.98
CA LYS A 132 -6.91 22.38 -4.15
C LYS A 132 -7.29 22.62 -5.61
N TYR A 133 -6.31 22.89 -6.48
CA TYR A 133 -6.53 23.33 -7.85
C TYR A 133 -6.48 22.16 -8.84
N PHE A 134 -7.38 22.21 -9.82
CA PHE A 134 -7.48 21.23 -10.91
C PHE A 134 -7.30 21.94 -12.25
N LEU A 135 -6.48 21.37 -13.12
CA LEU A 135 -6.22 21.91 -14.45
C LEU A 135 -7.29 21.37 -15.41
N ARG A 136 -8.07 22.27 -16.00
CA ARG A 136 -8.98 21.90 -17.09
C ARG A 136 -8.18 21.70 -18.37
N ASN A 137 -8.42 20.60 -19.08
CA ASN A 137 -7.86 20.40 -20.41
C ASN A 137 -8.54 21.41 -21.38
N PRO A 138 -7.79 22.26 -22.08
CA PRO A 138 -8.39 23.27 -22.97
C PRO A 138 -9.21 22.64 -24.11
N ASN A 139 -8.88 21.42 -24.53
CA ASN A 139 -9.50 20.71 -25.65
C ASN A 139 -10.49 19.62 -25.20
N SER A 140 -10.89 19.61 -23.92
CA SER A 140 -11.76 18.57 -23.36
C SER A 140 -12.59 19.10 -22.19
N THR A 141 -13.66 18.39 -21.84
CA THR A 141 -14.41 18.62 -20.59
C THR A 141 -13.72 17.97 -19.37
N THR A 142 -12.59 17.30 -19.58
CA THR A 142 -11.85 16.59 -18.54
C THR A 142 -10.94 17.51 -17.73
N TYR A 143 -10.80 17.16 -16.44
CA TYR A 143 -9.89 17.82 -15.51
C TYR A 143 -8.72 16.89 -15.18
N ARG A 144 -7.56 17.49 -14.89
CA ARG A 144 -6.38 16.81 -14.36
C ARG A 144 -6.08 17.38 -12.97
N GLY A 145 -6.07 16.51 -11.96
CA GLY A 145 -5.62 16.89 -10.62
C GLY A 145 -4.12 17.15 -10.57
N VAL A 146 -3.72 18.17 -9.80
CA VAL A 146 -2.32 18.42 -9.48
C VAL A 146 -1.94 17.50 -8.32
N LEU A 147 -1.28 16.39 -8.65
CA LEU A 147 -0.85 15.39 -7.66
C LEU A 147 0.31 15.96 -6.85
N LYS A 148 0.10 16.11 -5.54
CA LYS A 148 1.11 16.60 -4.59
C LYS A 148 1.95 15.46 -4.04
N LYS A 149 1.31 14.36 -3.68
CA LYS A 149 1.96 13.18 -3.11
C LYS A 149 1.10 11.95 -3.32
N TYR A 150 1.71 10.78 -3.29
CA TYR A 150 0.99 9.52 -3.18
C TYR A 150 1.78 8.51 -2.37
N TYR A 151 1.07 7.51 -1.85
CA TYR A 151 1.61 6.45 -1.01
C TYR A 151 1.05 5.10 -1.45
N LEU A 152 1.84 4.05 -1.27
CA LEU A 152 1.43 2.66 -1.50
C LEU A 152 1.35 1.91 -0.16
N TYR A 153 0.16 1.44 0.19
CA TYR A 153 -0.16 0.71 1.41
C TYR A 153 -0.46 -0.77 1.15
N PRO A 154 -0.20 -1.67 2.11
CA PRO A 154 0.50 -1.40 3.37
C PRO A 154 1.97 -1.04 3.13
N LEU A 155 2.53 -0.19 3.98
CA LEU A 155 3.95 0.15 3.93
C LEU A 155 4.78 -1.11 4.17
N LYS A 156 5.78 -1.36 3.32
CA LYS A 156 6.70 -2.48 3.43
C LYS A 156 8.10 -2.02 3.10
N LEU A 157 9.09 -2.56 3.80
CA LEU A 157 10.50 -2.33 3.50
C LEU A 157 10.80 -2.62 2.03
N ASN A 158 11.62 -1.77 1.42
CA ASN A 158 12.02 -1.81 0.01
C ASN A 158 10.91 -1.55 -1.01
N ASN A 159 9.66 -1.28 -0.59
CA ASN A 159 8.66 -0.75 -1.53
C ASN A 159 9.16 0.57 -2.10
N THR A 160 9.00 0.72 -3.41
CA THR A 160 9.32 1.95 -4.14
C THR A 160 8.13 2.31 -5.00
N TRP A 161 7.78 3.58 -5.03
CA TRP A 161 6.79 4.11 -5.95
C TRP A 161 7.25 5.45 -6.50
N GLY A 162 6.88 5.68 -7.75
CA GLY A 162 7.39 6.78 -8.58
C GLY A 162 7.15 6.35 -10.00
N SER A 163 6.68 7.24 -10.88
CA SER A 163 6.62 6.87 -12.31
C SER A 163 8.02 6.76 -12.89
N THR A 164 8.18 5.90 -13.89
CA THR A 164 9.36 5.89 -14.78
C THR A 164 9.37 7.08 -15.76
N LEU A 165 8.31 7.91 -15.73
CA LEU A 165 8.24 9.13 -16.51
C LEU A 165 9.37 10.09 -16.09
N LYS A 166 9.93 10.78 -17.09
CA LYS A 166 11.21 11.51 -17.07
C LYS A 166 11.36 12.59 -15.97
N ASN A 167 10.33 12.87 -15.19
CA ASN A 167 10.27 13.99 -14.24
C ASN A 167 9.62 13.64 -12.88
N GLU A 168 9.35 12.37 -12.58
CA GLU A 168 8.86 11.99 -11.25
C GLU A 168 10.02 11.53 -10.37
N ILE A 169 10.06 12.04 -9.14
CA ILE A 169 11.08 11.68 -8.14
C ILE A 169 10.52 10.51 -7.32
N PRO A 170 11.16 9.33 -7.33
CA PRO A 170 10.63 8.16 -6.65
C PRO A 170 10.75 8.29 -5.13
N THR A 171 9.78 7.72 -4.43
CA THR A 171 9.79 7.48 -2.98
C THR A 171 10.10 6.01 -2.71
N LYS A 172 10.98 5.75 -1.75
CA LYS A 172 11.34 4.40 -1.29
C LYS A 172 11.17 4.27 0.22
N VAL A 173 10.67 3.13 0.68
CA VAL A 173 10.70 2.74 2.10
C VAL A 173 12.05 2.09 2.39
N ILE A 174 12.88 2.76 3.19
CA ILE A 174 14.28 2.36 3.40
C ILE A 174 14.54 1.78 4.80
N GLU A 175 13.71 2.11 5.78
CA GLU A 175 13.91 1.67 7.16
C GLU A 175 12.56 1.46 7.86
N GLN A 176 12.54 0.58 8.87
CA GLN A 176 11.44 0.43 9.81
C GLN A 176 12.04 0.32 11.21
N LYS A 177 11.68 1.24 12.11
CA LYS A 177 12.14 1.22 13.51
C LYS A 177 11.17 1.95 14.44
N SER A 178 11.45 1.86 15.74
CA SER A 178 10.82 2.74 16.72
C SER A 178 11.41 4.14 16.61
N ILE A 179 10.55 5.16 16.64
CA ILE A 179 10.97 6.56 16.72
C ILE A 179 10.21 7.29 17.82
N THR A 180 10.83 8.31 18.39
CA THR A 180 10.18 9.20 19.36
C THR A 180 10.05 10.58 18.73
N VAL A 181 8.84 11.12 18.80
CA VAL A 181 8.48 12.51 18.46
C VAL A 181 7.78 13.14 19.66
N LYS A 182 7.49 14.43 19.62
CA LYS A 182 6.81 15.15 20.71
C LYS A 182 5.48 14.53 21.18
N SER A 183 4.73 13.89 20.29
CA SER A 183 3.47 13.20 20.64
C SER A 183 3.66 11.84 21.32
N GLY A 184 4.86 11.25 21.30
CA GLY A 184 5.17 9.97 21.92
C GLY A 184 6.12 9.10 21.12
N THR A 185 6.23 7.83 21.54
CA THR A 185 7.05 6.79 20.89
C THR A 185 6.17 5.87 20.06
N TYR A 186 6.62 5.56 18.84
CA TYR A 186 5.90 4.73 17.88
C TYR A 186 6.79 3.58 17.41
N ASP A 187 6.47 2.35 17.80
CA ASP A 187 7.34 1.17 17.61
C ASP A 187 7.47 0.68 16.16
N LYS A 188 6.52 1.05 15.30
CA LYS A 188 6.46 0.63 13.89
C LYS A 188 6.35 1.84 12.99
N ALA A 189 7.41 2.64 12.93
CA ALA A 189 7.53 3.74 11.99
C ALA A 189 8.37 3.33 10.79
N PHE A 190 7.90 3.69 9.60
CA PHE A 190 8.57 3.47 8.32
C PHE A 190 9.20 4.76 7.84
N HIS A 191 10.49 4.69 7.49
CA HIS A 191 11.21 5.79 6.86
C HIS A 191 11.04 5.73 5.35
N LEU A 192 10.43 6.77 4.81
CA LEU A 192 10.24 7.01 3.39
C LEU A 192 11.23 8.09 2.96
N GLN A 193 12.04 7.78 1.95
CA GLN A 193 12.98 8.72 1.35
C GLN A 193 12.53 9.05 -0.08
N THR A 194 12.48 10.34 -0.40
CA THR A 194 12.20 10.85 -1.76
C THR A 194 13.30 11.82 -2.13
N THR A 195 14.22 11.43 -3.00
CA THR A 195 15.36 12.29 -3.37
C THR A 195 15.60 12.24 -4.87
N GLY A 196 15.68 13.41 -5.50
CA GLY A 196 16.02 13.49 -6.92
C GLY A 196 15.82 14.88 -7.52
N THR A 197 15.93 14.92 -8.85
CA THR A 197 15.75 16.11 -9.67
C THR A 197 14.69 15.85 -10.72
N ALA A 198 13.82 16.82 -10.98
CA ALA A 198 12.85 16.78 -12.05
C ALA A 198 13.17 17.85 -13.11
N CYS A 199 12.28 18.00 -14.10
CA CYS A 199 12.42 19.05 -15.11
C CYS A 199 12.51 20.46 -14.49
N CYS A 200 13.05 21.39 -15.28
CA CYS A 200 13.02 22.82 -14.98
C CYS A 200 13.79 23.22 -13.69
N ASN A 201 14.95 22.57 -13.45
CA ASN A 201 15.82 22.84 -12.29
C ASN A 201 15.11 22.65 -10.94
N TYR A 202 14.20 21.68 -10.89
CA TYR A 202 13.55 21.26 -9.66
C TYR A 202 14.34 20.16 -8.98
N SER A 203 14.56 20.27 -7.67
CA SER A 203 15.06 19.15 -6.86
C SER A 203 14.26 19.01 -5.57
N LEU A 204 14.04 17.78 -5.14
CA LEU A 204 13.35 17.46 -3.91
C LEU A 204 14.18 16.46 -3.12
N SER A 205 14.32 16.71 -1.82
CA SER A 205 14.75 15.72 -0.83
C SER A 205 13.73 15.72 0.30
N GLU A 206 13.13 14.58 0.58
CA GLU A 206 12.21 14.38 1.69
C GLU A 206 12.57 13.12 2.47
N ASP A 207 12.67 13.27 3.78
CA ASP A 207 12.81 12.20 4.74
C ASP A 207 11.58 12.21 5.65
N ALA A 208 10.68 11.26 5.41
CA ALA A 208 9.39 11.18 6.10
C ALA A 208 9.31 9.91 6.94
N TRP A 209 8.74 10.03 8.14
CA TRP A 209 8.44 8.90 9.02
C TRP A 209 6.93 8.74 9.14
N LEU A 210 6.42 7.56 8.77
CA LEU A 210 4.99 7.26 8.83
C LEU A 210 4.73 6.01 9.68
N THR A 211 3.66 6.02 10.45
CA THR A 211 3.18 4.85 11.20
C THR A 211 1.77 4.46 10.77
N PRO A 212 1.50 3.17 10.48
CA PRO A 212 0.15 2.68 10.21
C PRO A 212 -0.83 3.05 11.33
N GLY A 213 -2.03 3.46 10.95
CA GLY A 213 -3.07 3.92 11.87
C GLY A 213 -2.87 5.35 12.39
N VAL A 214 -1.69 5.96 12.22
CA VAL A 214 -1.38 7.32 12.71
C VAL A 214 -1.07 8.29 11.58
N GLY A 215 -0.37 7.87 10.53
CA GLY A 215 0.04 8.71 9.41
C GLY A 215 1.43 9.31 9.63
N LEU A 216 1.63 10.56 9.23
CA LEU A 216 2.93 11.25 9.29
C LEU A 216 3.32 11.57 10.73
N LEU A 217 4.52 11.16 11.14
CA LEU A 217 5.10 11.46 12.44
C LEU A 217 6.14 12.58 12.35
N LYS A 218 6.99 12.53 11.32
CA LYS A 218 8.04 13.51 11.06
C LYS A 218 8.27 13.66 9.56
N LEU A 219 8.59 14.86 9.10
CA LEU A 219 9.03 15.14 7.74
C LEU A 219 10.15 16.18 7.79
N ASP A 220 11.29 15.87 7.20
CA ASP A 220 12.30 16.87 6.83
C ASP A 220 12.27 17.00 5.31
N ARG A 221 12.13 18.23 4.79
CA ARG A 221 11.92 18.50 3.37
C ARG A 221 12.78 19.66 2.89
N LEU A 222 13.55 19.40 1.84
CA LEU A 222 14.27 20.40 1.06
C LEU A 222 13.76 20.39 -0.38
N GLU A 223 13.09 21.46 -0.78
CA GLU A 223 12.55 21.69 -2.12
C GLU A 223 13.27 22.87 -2.78
N LYS A 224 13.96 22.64 -3.89
CA LYS A 224 14.62 23.70 -4.67
C LYS A 224 13.90 23.90 -6.00
N LYS A 225 13.58 25.16 -6.27
CA LYS A 225 13.01 25.67 -7.52
C LYS A 225 13.94 26.79 -8.02
N PRO A 226 13.81 27.22 -9.30
CA PRO A 226 14.49 28.43 -9.74
C PRO A 226 14.23 29.59 -8.76
N ALA A 227 15.31 30.21 -8.27
CA ALA A 227 15.33 31.33 -7.32
C ALA A 227 14.83 31.07 -5.88
N VAL A 228 14.35 29.86 -5.52
CA VAL A 228 13.79 29.59 -4.18
C VAL A 228 14.26 28.23 -3.66
N SER A 229 14.73 28.19 -2.40
CA SER A 229 15.04 26.96 -1.67
C SER A 229 14.23 26.92 -0.38
N ASP A 230 13.21 26.07 -0.37
CA ASP A 230 12.33 25.84 0.77
C ASP A 230 12.86 24.65 1.57
N ASP A 231 13.28 24.93 2.80
CA ASP A 231 13.70 23.97 3.80
C ASP A 231 12.70 24.01 4.97
N SER A 232 12.03 22.89 5.17
CA SER A 232 10.97 22.78 6.17
C SER A 232 11.06 21.46 6.92
N SER A 233 10.73 21.51 8.20
CA SER A 233 10.59 20.32 9.04
C SER A 233 9.23 20.32 9.73
N TRP A 234 8.64 19.14 9.87
CA TRP A 234 7.36 18.90 10.51
C TRP A 234 7.55 17.79 11.54
N GLU A 235 7.05 18.01 12.75
CA GLU A 235 7.08 17.00 13.81
C GLU A 235 5.70 16.91 14.47
N LEU A 236 5.16 15.69 14.61
CA LEU A 236 3.85 15.46 15.21
C LEU A 236 3.90 15.74 16.71
N ILE A 237 3.13 16.73 17.14
CA ILE A 237 3.01 17.10 18.57
C ILE A 237 1.74 16.56 19.21
N ASN A 238 0.68 16.36 18.43
CA ASN A 238 -0.58 15.78 18.92
C ASN A 238 -1.40 15.17 17.78
N CYS A 239 -2.20 14.15 18.07
CA CYS A 239 -3.19 13.61 17.15
C CYS A 239 -4.47 13.18 17.86
N LYS A 240 -5.60 13.37 17.18
CA LYS A 240 -6.94 12.91 17.60
C LYS A 240 -7.56 12.12 16.47
N LEU A 241 -7.55 10.80 16.61
CA LEU A 241 -8.00 9.87 15.58
C LEU A 241 -9.31 9.24 16.00
N LYS A 242 -10.23 9.09 15.03
CA LYS A 242 -11.45 8.32 15.20
C LYS A 242 -11.12 6.84 15.01
N GLU A 243 -11.77 5.98 15.78
CA GLU A 243 -11.77 4.53 15.55
C GLU A 243 -12.16 4.27 14.09
N GLN A 244 -11.42 3.42 13.39
CA GLN A 244 -11.60 3.17 11.96
C GLN A 244 -12.83 2.32 11.69
#